data_AF-A0A848IWZ6-F1
#
_entry.id   AF-A0A848IWZ6-F1
#
_cell.length_a   1.000
_cell.length_b   1.000
_cell.length_c   1.000
_cell.angle_alpha   90.00
_cell.angle_beta   90.00
_cell.angle_gamma   90.00
#
_symmetry.space_group_name_H-M   'P 1'
#
loop_
_entity.id
_entity.type
_entity.pdbx_description
1 polymer ?
#
loop_
_entity_poly.entity_id
_entity_poly.type
_entity_poly.pdbx_seq_one_letter_code
_entity_poly.pdbx_strand_id
1 'polypeptide(L)'
;MSRWISFIFLLIKHGKWKKYLSEYDSNSSVSPIKKFILGIPYLGYFFYQVNFILFHSPKSRPRYLEHKKSEVIYYRIPKTGSTSIIHYFLSEYFNLSPENDYEIEMFAKELLSKDVVDPTKKIIAVVRNPILRFKSAYANIMMVDEKYIFKDYLFEILPRGLNVDQFAERLNKIPTRLIDDHFQSQSYLVSLAVKHAEIIKFEDGLAGFPISESHQKSKIPHLNPSNKEISLSVNTISILKELYKADFSNWYDD
;
A
#
# COMPACT_ATOMS: atom_id res chain seq x y z
N MET A 1 20.75 7.19 -7.41
CA MET A 1 20.86 8.67 -7.38
C MET A 1 19.84 9.36 -8.31
N SER A 2 19.59 8.84 -9.52
CA SER A 2 18.66 9.44 -10.51
C SER A 2 17.21 9.67 -10.01
N ARG A 3 16.55 8.68 -9.39
CA ARG A 3 15.15 8.83 -8.92
C ARG A 3 14.94 9.94 -7.88
N TRP A 4 15.92 10.21 -7.02
CA TRP A 4 15.81 11.29 -6.01
C TRP A 4 15.78 12.68 -6.65
N ILE A 5 16.57 12.88 -7.72
CA ILE A 5 16.54 14.14 -8.47
C ILE A 5 15.18 14.32 -9.14
N SER A 6 14.68 13.28 -9.83
CA SER A 6 13.33 13.31 -10.43
C SER A 6 12.24 13.56 -9.41
N PHE A 7 12.37 13.00 -8.20
CA PHE A 7 11.46 13.23 -7.08
C PHE A 7 11.47 14.69 -6.61
N ILE A 8 12.64 15.30 -6.45
CA ILE A 8 12.74 16.72 -6.06
C ILE A 8 12.07 17.61 -7.11
N PHE A 9 12.28 17.35 -8.40
CA PHE A 9 11.59 18.09 -9.46
C PHE A 9 10.06 17.85 -9.45
N LEU A 10 9.63 16.61 -9.22
CA LEU A 10 8.21 16.28 -9.08
C LEU A 10 7.58 17.07 -7.92
N LEU A 11 8.28 17.09 -6.79
CA LEU A 11 7.94 17.84 -5.60
C LEU A 11 7.82 19.33 -5.91
N ILE A 12 8.84 19.97 -6.49
CA ILE A 12 8.78 21.41 -6.84
C ILE A 12 7.62 21.72 -7.80
N LYS A 13 7.40 20.86 -8.79
CA LYS A 13 6.40 21.09 -9.85
C LYS A 13 4.96 20.85 -9.40
N HIS A 14 4.72 19.82 -8.58
CA HIS A 14 3.36 19.34 -8.27
C HIS A 14 3.04 19.31 -6.78
N GLY A 15 4.04 19.37 -5.91
CA GLY A 15 3.82 19.42 -4.47
C GLY A 15 3.17 20.74 -4.09
N LYS A 16 2.15 20.67 -3.23
CA LYS A 16 1.43 21.84 -2.72
C LYS A 16 2.15 22.49 -1.55
N TRP A 17 3.46 22.71 -1.65
CA TRP A 17 4.27 23.37 -0.60
C TRP A 17 3.67 24.70 -0.18
N LYS A 18 3.20 25.47 -1.17
CA LYS A 18 2.53 26.74 -0.94
C LYS A 18 1.31 26.56 -0.05
N LYS A 19 0.46 25.55 -0.23
CA LYS A 19 -0.66 25.30 0.69
C LYS A 19 -0.21 25.22 2.15
N TYR A 20 0.89 24.52 2.43
CA TYR A 20 1.43 24.36 3.79
C TYR A 20 2.30 25.52 4.27
N LEU A 21 2.69 26.43 3.38
CA LEU A 21 3.47 27.63 3.68
C LEU A 21 2.63 28.92 3.57
N SER A 22 1.45 28.85 2.95
CA SER A 22 0.70 29.97 2.38
C SER A 22 -0.82 29.81 2.42
N GLU A 23 -1.43 28.82 3.10
CA GLU A 23 -2.84 28.94 3.56
C GLU A 23 -2.95 30.00 4.67
N TYR A 24 -2.43 31.18 4.36
CA TYR A 24 -2.52 32.39 5.13
C TYR A 24 -2.99 33.47 4.16
N ASP A 25 -4.28 33.82 4.23
CA ASP A 25 -4.85 34.91 3.46
C ASP A 25 -4.18 36.22 3.89
N SER A 26 -3.33 36.76 3.02
CA SER A 26 -2.61 38.02 3.24
C SER A 26 -3.55 39.22 3.39
N ASN A 27 -4.83 39.06 3.02
CA ASN A 27 -5.86 40.10 3.15
C ASN A 27 -6.68 39.98 4.45
N SER A 28 -6.39 39.00 5.31
CA SER A 28 -7.12 38.84 6.57
C SER A 28 -6.64 39.83 7.64
N SER A 29 -7.57 40.62 8.19
CA SER A 29 -7.36 41.66 9.21
C SER A 29 -7.08 41.10 10.63
N VAL A 30 -6.46 39.93 10.72
CA VAL A 30 -6.30 39.20 11.98
C VAL A 30 -5.07 39.68 12.75
N SER A 31 -5.16 39.74 14.09
CA SER A 31 -4.08 40.21 14.95
C SER A 31 -2.79 39.38 14.84
N PRO A 32 -1.60 39.98 15.05
CA PRO A 32 -0.28 39.32 14.98
C PRO A 32 -0.16 38.00 15.73
N ILE A 33 -0.81 37.89 16.88
CA ILE A 33 -0.78 36.70 17.75
C ILE A 33 -1.56 35.54 17.14
N LYS A 34 -2.73 35.80 16.56
CA LYS A 34 -3.48 34.78 15.80
C LYS A 34 -2.73 34.38 14.52
N LYS A 35 -1.93 35.28 13.92
CA LYS A 35 -1.03 34.94 12.78
C LYS A 35 0.01 33.91 13.18
N PHE A 36 0.64 34.09 14.33
CA PHE A 36 1.62 33.15 14.87
C PHE A 36 0.97 31.81 15.20
N ILE A 37 -0.18 31.81 15.88
CA ILE A 37 -0.88 30.59 16.31
C ILE A 37 -1.36 29.75 15.12
N LEU A 38 -1.87 30.37 14.04
CA LEU A 38 -2.38 29.65 12.86
C LEU A 38 -1.27 29.16 11.92
N GLY A 39 -0.06 29.73 11.96
CA GLY A 39 1.09 29.23 11.20
C GLY A 39 1.69 27.94 11.78
N ILE A 40 1.49 27.68 13.08
CA ILE A 40 2.10 26.55 13.81
C ILE A 40 1.61 25.18 13.28
N PRO A 41 0.31 24.93 13.03
CA PRO A 41 -0.16 23.65 12.50
C PRO A 41 0.35 23.33 11.09
N TYR A 42 0.37 24.32 10.19
CA TYR A 42 0.80 24.12 8.80
C TYR A 42 2.31 23.95 8.66
N LEU A 43 3.09 24.72 9.42
CA LEU A 43 4.53 24.52 9.54
C LEU A 43 4.86 23.17 10.19
N GLY A 44 4.09 22.77 11.21
CA GLY A 44 4.16 21.43 11.79
C GLY A 44 3.91 20.34 10.74
N TYR A 45 2.91 20.52 9.88
CA TYR A 45 2.60 19.58 8.80
C TYR A 45 3.73 19.50 7.76
N PHE A 46 4.31 20.63 7.39
CA PHE A 46 5.48 20.68 6.52
C PHE A 46 6.64 19.86 7.11
N PHE A 47 6.98 20.09 8.38
CA PHE A 47 8.04 19.33 9.05
C PHE A 47 7.70 17.86 9.21
N TYR A 48 6.43 17.52 9.43
CA TYR A 48 5.96 16.13 9.43
C TYR A 48 6.22 15.45 8.07
N GLN A 49 5.91 16.12 6.97
CA GLN A 49 6.18 15.60 5.62
C GLN A 49 7.67 15.47 5.33
N VAL A 50 8.49 16.45 5.74
CA VAL A 50 9.96 16.36 5.62
C VAL A 50 10.50 15.20 6.45
N ASN A 51 10.04 15.06 7.70
CA ASN A 51 10.43 13.96 8.58
C ASN A 51 10.03 12.60 7.95
N PHE A 52 8.81 12.48 7.45
CA PHE A 52 8.38 11.30 6.69
C PHE A 52 9.32 11.03 5.51
N ILE A 53 9.61 12.02 4.67
CA ILE A 53 10.54 11.84 3.55
C ILE A 53 11.91 11.38 4.02
N LEU A 54 12.47 11.94 5.09
CA LEU A 54 13.83 11.63 5.54
C LEU A 54 13.91 10.28 6.27
N PHE A 55 12.94 9.96 7.12
CA PHE A 55 13.04 8.88 8.10
C PHE A 55 12.04 7.74 7.89
N HIS A 56 11.14 7.85 6.90
CA HIS A 56 10.21 6.75 6.60
C HIS A 56 10.94 5.46 6.24
N SER A 57 10.59 4.40 6.96
CA SER A 57 11.08 3.04 6.79
C SER A 57 9.91 2.07 6.56
N PRO A 58 9.79 1.46 5.37
CA PRO A 58 8.77 0.45 5.08
C PRO A 58 8.82 -0.78 5.97
N LYS A 59 9.98 -1.07 6.60
CA LYS A 59 10.16 -2.19 7.55
C LYS A 59 9.35 -2.03 8.84
N SER A 60 8.97 -0.79 9.17
CA SER A 60 8.23 -0.49 10.41
C SER A 60 6.73 -0.73 10.31
N ARG A 61 6.22 -1.16 9.15
CA ARG A 61 4.79 -1.42 8.93
C ARG A 61 4.41 -2.83 9.40
N PRO A 62 3.29 -3.00 10.12
CA PRO A 62 2.81 -4.31 10.54
C PRO A 62 2.33 -5.11 9.32
N ARG A 63 2.81 -6.35 9.18
CA ARG A 63 2.54 -7.22 8.03
C ARG A 63 2.33 -8.69 8.38
N TYR A 64 2.74 -9.12 9.56
CA TYR A 64 2.61 -10.52 9.97
C TYR A 64 1.26 -10.73 10.63
N LEU A 65 0.46 -11.62 10.05
CA LEU A 65 -0.70 -12.18 10.72
C LEU A 65 -0.32 -13.58 11.19
N GLU A 66 -0.22 -13.73 12.50
CA GLU A 66 0.21 -14.96 13.16
C GLU A 66 -0.84 -15.38 14.18
N HIS A 67 -1.13 -16.69 14.20
CA HIS A 67 -1.95 -17.28 15.25
C HIS A 67 -1.28 -18.54 15.78
N LYS A 68 -1.42 -18.81 17.09
CA LYS A 68 -0.77 -19.95 17.77
C LYS A 68 -1.10 -21.29 17.10
N LYS A 69 -2.37 -21.47 16.70
CA LYS A 69 -2.88 -22.69 16.05
C LYS A 69 -2.58 -22.81 14.56
N SER A 70 -2.11 -21.74 13.91
CA SER A 70 -1.73 -21.80 12.50
C SER A 70 -0.28 -22.29 12.37
N GLU A 71 -0.04 -23.19 11.41
CA GLU A 71 1.30 -23.69 11.07
C GLU A 71 2.13 -22.67 10.28
N VAL A 72 1.46 -21.63 9.77
CA VAL A 72 2.05 -20.63 8.90
C VAL A 72 1.81 -19.21 9.42
N ILE A 73 2.68 -18.30 9.00
CA ILE A 73 2.54 -16.87 9.24
C ILE A 73 2.20 -16.23 7.90
N TYR A 74 1.08 -15.54 7.83
CA TYR A 74 0.72 -14.81 6.63
C TYR A 74 1.42 -13.45 6.61
N TYR A 75 2.25 -13.22 5.60
CA TYR A 75 2.89 -11.93 5.33
C TYR A 75 2.05 -11.13 4.33
N ARG A 76 1.37 -10.10 4.84
CA ARG A 76 0.40 -9.33 4.06
C ARG A 76 1.07 -8.48 2.98
N ILE A 77 0.67 -8.73 1.74
CA ILE A 77 0.90 -7.86 0.59
C ILE A 77 -0.44 -7.24 0.18
N PRO A 78 -0.56 -5.90 0.06
CA PRO A 78 -1.82 -5.29 -0.37
C PRO A 78 -2.20 -5.64 -1.81
N LYS A 79 -3.51 -5.79 -2.06
CA LYS A 79 -4.13 -5.99 -3.39
C LYS A 79 -3.77 -7.30 -4.10
N THR A 80 -3.39 -8.33 -3.33
CA THR A 80 -3.10 -9.70 -3.80
C THR A 80 -4.10 -10.73 -3.27
N GLY A 81 -5.33 -10.31 -2.96
CA GLY A 81 -6.30 -11.15 -2.25
C GLY A 81 -6.10 -11.15 -0.72
N SER A 82 -5.36 -10.17 -0.18
CA SER A 82 -5.09 -10.08 1.26
C SER A 82 -6.35 -10.03 2.12
N THR A 83 -7.40 -9.33 1.69
CA THR A 83 -8.67 -9.26 2.42
C THR A 83 -9.30 -10.64 2.58
N SER A 84 -9.31 -11.45 1.51
CA SER A 84 -9.80 -12.84 1.54
C SER A 84 -9.01 -13.74 2.49
N ILE A 85 -7.68 -13.62 2.47
CA ILE A 85 -6.81 -14.44 3.34
C ILE A 85 -6.98 -14.02 4.79
N ILE A 86 -7.05 -12.71 5.06
CA ILE A 86 -7.29 -12.21 6.43
C ILE A 86 -8.66 -12.68 6.91
N HIS A 87 -9.71 -12.57 6.09
CA HIS A 87 -11.04 -13.08 6.44
C HIS A 87 -10.98 -14.56 6.84
N TYR A 88 -10.30 -15.39 6.05
CA TYR A 88 -10.08 -16.79 6.39
C TYR A 88 -9.34 -16.97 7.72
N PHE A 89 -8.28 -16.21 7.98
CA PHE A 89 -7.60 -16.29 9.28
C PHE A 89 -8.53 -15.91 10.43
N LEU A 90 -9.31 -14.84 10.26
CA LEU A 90 -10.27 -14.35 11.25
C LEU A 90 -11.30 -15.44 11.58
N SER A 91 -11.91 -16.06 10.56
CA SER A 91 -12.92 -17.10 10.75
C SER A 91 -12.35 -18.37 11.38
N GLU A 92 -11.25 -18.89 10.84
CA GLU A 92 -10.75 -20.21 11.23
C GLU A 92 -9.93 -20.20 12.52
N TYR A 93 -9.15 -19.14 12.76
CA TYR A 93 -8.18 -19.13 13.84
C TYR A 93 -8.58 -18.21 15.00
N PHE A 94 -9.25 -17.10 14.71
CA PHE A 94 -9.66 -16.12 15.74
C PHE A 94 -11.14 -16.24 16.13
N ASN A 95 -11.92 -17.10 15.47
CA ASN A 95 -13.38 -17.23 15.66
C ASN A 95 -14.12 -15.89 15.49
N LEU A 96 -13.65 -15.06 14.56
CA LEU A 96 -14.26 -13.78 14.19
C LEU A 96 -14.95 -13.91 12.83
N SER A 97 -16.17 -13.40 12.72
CA SER A 97 -16.98 -13.46 11.48
C SER A 97 -17.32 -12.05 11.02
N PRO A 98 -16.37 -11.33 10.41
CA PRO A 98 -16.63 -9.97 9.93
C PRO A 98 -17.64 -9.97 8.78
N GLU A 99 -18.55 -8.99 8.78
CA GLU A 99 -19.65 -8.92 7.81
C GLU A 99 -19.25 -8.24 6.50
N ASN A 100 -18.20 -7.41 6.52
CA ASN A 100 -17.80 -6.57 5.40
C ASN A 100 -16.28 -6.26 5.41
N ASP A 101 -15.78 -5.69 4.31
CA ASP A 101 -14.36 -5.37 4.13
C ASP A 101 -13.80 -4.36 5.14
N TYR A 102 -14.65 -3.46 5.62
CA TYR A 102 -14.25 -2.45 6.60
C TYR A 102 -13.93 -3.11 7.94
N GLU A 103 -14.76 -4.05 8.39
CA GLU A 103 -14.51 -4.85 9.59
C GLU A 103 -13.26 -5.72 9.45
N ILE A 104 -13.08 -6.37 8.29
CA ILE A 104 -11.86 -7.14 8.02
C ILE A 104 -10.62 -6.26 8.17
N GLU A 105 -10.64 -5.04 7.61
CA GLU A 105 -9.51 -4.10 7.72
C GLU A 105 -9.31 -3.57 9.15
N MET A 106 -10.40 -3.37 9.91
CA MET A 106 -10.31 -3.02 11.32
C MET A 106 -9.61 -4.10 12.13
N PHE A 107 -10.06 -5.35 12.04
CA PHE A 107 -9.40 -6.46 12.74
C PHE A 107 -7.97 -6.67 12.25
N ALA A 108 -7.71 -6.51 10.95
CA ALA A 108 -6.37 -6.59 10.40
C ALA A 108 -5.41 -5.60 11.07
N LYS A 109 -5.84 -4.36 11.32
CA LYS A 109 -4.99 -3.34 11.96
C LYS A 109 -4.61 -3.70 13.40
N GLU A 110 -5.48 -4.38 14.11
CA GLU A 110 -5.25 -4.79 15.50
C GLU A 110 -4.38 -6.05 15.59
N LEU A 111 -4.54 -6.99 14.64
CA LEU A 111 -3.88 -8.30 14.68
C LEU A 111 -2.57 -8.36 13.91
N LEU A 112 -2.37 -7.50 12.91
CA LEU A 112 -1.11 -7.45 12.18
C LEU A 112 0.00 -6.92 13.09
N SER A 113 1.11 -7.65 13.12
CA SER A 113 2.29 -7.30 13.91
C SER A 113 3.47 -6.92 13.02
N LYS A 114 4.39 -6.15 13.59
CA LYS A 114 5.68 -5.81 12.97
C LYS A 114 6.72 -6.91 13.14
N ASP A 115 6.58 -7.68 14.22
CA ASP A 115 7.52 -8.69 14.65
C ASP A 115 6.86 -10.07 14.60
N VAL A 116 7.65 -11.09 14.28
CA VAL A 116 7.20 -12.48 14.31
C VAL A 116 7.38 -13.04 15.73
N VAL A 117 6.33 -13.66 16.28
CA VAL A 117 6.37 -14.25 17.62
C VAL A 117 7.01 -15.63 17.58
N ASP A 118 6.60 -16.48 16.64
CA ASP A 118 7.19 -17.81 16.41
C ASP A 118 7.97 -17.86 15.08
N PRO A 119 9.28 -17.57 15.10
CA PRO A 119 10.09 -17.56 13.89
C PRO A 119 10.32 -18.95 13.30
N THR A 120 9.89 -20.04 13.95
CA THR A 120 10.03 -21.40 13.41
C THR A 120 8.99 -21.69 12.32
N LYS A 121 7.80 -21.06 12.40
CA LYS A 121 6.71 -21.24 11.44
C LYS A 121 7.06 -20.79 10.03
N LYS A 122 6.47 -21.42 9.03
CA LYS A 122 6.67 -21.05 7.62
C LYS A 122 6.02 -19.70 7.34
N ILE A 123 6.72 -18.78 6.67
CA ILE A 123 6.13 -17.50 6.25
C ILE A 123 5.63 -17.65 4.82
N ILE A 124 4.41 -17.17 4.57
CA ILE A 124 3.77 -17.23 3.25
C ILE A 124 3.33 -15.85 2.84
N ALA A 125 3.65 -15.47 1.61
CA ALA A 125 3.14 -14.27 0.98
C ALA A 125 2.41 -14.63 -0.30
N VAL A 126 1.30 -13.93 -0.55
CA VAL A 126 0.59 -14.04 -1.83
C VAL A 126 0.92 -12.83 -2.68
N VAL A 127 1.36 -13.10 -3.91
CA VAL A 127 1.68 -12.10 -4.94
C VAL A 127 0.66 -12.15 -6.07
N ARG A 128 0.56 -11.08 -6.83
CA ARG A 128 -0.36 -10.96 -7.97
C ARG A 128 0.39 -10.35 -9.16
N ASN A 129 -0.06 -10.61 -10.38
CA ASN A 129 0.46 -9.97 -11.59
C ASN A 129 0.57 -8.45 -11.35
N PRO A 130 1.76 -7.84 -11.50
CA PRO A 130 1.99 -6.46 -11.07
C PRO A 130 1.07 -5.44 -11.74
N ILE A 131 0.69 -5.66 -13.00
CA ILE A 131 -0.22 -4.79 -13.75
C ILE A 131 -1.63 -4.90 -13.20
N LEU A 132 -2.12 -6.12 -12.99
CA LEU A 132 -3.45 -6.35 -12.41
C LEU A 132 -3.56 -5.80 -10.99
N ARG A 133 -2.49 -5.98 -10.20
CA ARG A 133 -2.37 -5.41 -8.86
C ARG A 133 -2.41 -3.88 -8.89
N PHE A 134 -1.65 -3.25 -9.79
CA PHE A 134 -1.67 -1.80 -9.98
C PHE A 134 -3.06 -1.29 -10.35
N LYS A 135 -3.73 -1.91 -11.34
CA LYS A 135 -5.10 -1.54 -11.73
C LYS A 135 -6.05 -1.63 -10.54
N SER A 136 -5.98 -2.72 -9.77
CA SER A 136 -6.79 -2.89 -8.56
C SER A 136 -6.52 -1.82 -7.51
N ALA A 137 -5.26 -1.47 -7.26
CA ALA A 137 -4.88 -0.41 -6.34
C ALA A 137 -5.40 0.97 -6.81
N TYR A 138 -5.17 1.31 -8.08
CA TYR A 138 -5.61 2.56 -8.67
C TYR A 138 -7.14 2.70 -8.63
N ALA A 139 -7.89 1.68 -9.05
CA ALA A 139 -9.35 1.69 -9.00
C ALA A 139 -9.87 1.98 -7.60
N ASN A 140 -9.32 1.27 -6.60
CA ASN A 140 -9.77 1.38 -5.21
C ASN A 140 -9.43 2.72 -4.57
N ILE A 141 -8.31 3.35 -4.94
CA ILE A 141 -7.84 4.58 -4.29
C ILE A 141 -8.33 5.83 -5.04
N MET A 142 -8.37 5.79 -6.37
CA MET A 142 -8.64 6.95 -7.21
C MET A 142 -10.10 7.06 -7.67
N MET A 143 -10.84 5.95 -7.71
CA MET A 143 -12.18 5.89 -8.30
C MET A 143 -13.31 5.54 -7.31
N VAL A 144 -13.04 5.52 -6.01
CA VAL A 144 -14.03 5.27 -4.94
C VAL A 144 -14.32 6.58 -4.22
N ASP A 145 -15.58 6.79 -3.81
CA ASP A 145 -16.05 8.03 -3.17
C ASP A 145 -15.71 8.16 -1.68
N GLU A 146 -14.93 7.21 -1.16
CA GLU A 146 -14.40 7.22 0.19
C GLU A 146 -13.34 8.33 0.40
N LYS A 147 -12.90 8.45 1.67
CA LYS A 147 -11.84 9.37 2.07
C LYS A 147 -10.55 9.05 1.30
N TYR A 148 -10.13 9.99 0.45
CA TYR A 148 -8.94 9.86 -0.37
C TYR A 148 -7.68 9.70 0.50
N ILE A 149 -7.07 8.51 0.46
CA ILE A 149 -5.97 8.16 1.39
C ILE A 149 -4.65 8.88 1.09
N PHE A 150 -4.47 9.40 -0.14
CA PHE A 150 -3.31 10.23 -0.48
C PHE A 150 -3.57 11.72 -0.31
N LYS A 151 -4.67 12.09 0.35
CA LYS A 151 -4.82 13.44 0.86
C LYS A 151 -3.63 13.70 1.79
N ASP A 152 -2.84 14.70 1.41
CA ASP A 152 -1.65 15.14 2.11
C ASP A 152 -0.42 14.20 2.06
N TYR A 153 -0.42 13.15 1.22
CA TYR A 153 0.75 12.28 1.01
C TYR A 153 1.81 12.97 0.14
N LEU A 154 3.04 13.07 0.66
CA LEU A 154 4.20 13.67 -0.02
C LEU A 154 3.88 15.04 -0.63
N PHE A 155 3.28 15.92 0.17
CA PHE A 155 2.80 17.24 -0.27
C PHE A 155 1.77 17.19 -1.40
N GLU A 156 0.89 16.18 -1.42
CA GLU A 156 -0.17 16.01 -2.42
C GLU A 156 0.34 15.90 -3.86
N ILE A 157 1.52 15.32 -4.09
CA ILE A 157 2.03 15.07 -5.46
C ILE A 157 1.14 14.10 -6.25
N LEU A 158 0.33 13.29 -5.56
CA LEU A 158 -0.71 12.44 -6.13
C LEU A 158 -2.09 12.98 -5.68
N PRO A 159 -2.62 14.05 -6.27
CA PRO A 159 -3.96 14.53 -5.93
C PRO A 159 -5.04 13.62 -6.54
N ARG A 160 -6.24 13.66 -5.97
CA ARG A 160 -7.42 13.01 -6.56
C ARG A 160 -7.71 13.61 -7.94
N GLY A 161 -8.18 12.78 -8.87
CA GLY A 161 -8.55 13.20 -10.23
C GLY A 161 -7.44 13.10 -11.26
N LEU A 162 -6.22 12.70 -10.90
CA LEU A 162 -5.24 12.27 -11.90
C LEU A 162 -5.80 11.09 -12.69
N ASN A 163 -5.59 11.09 -14.00
CA ASN A 163 -5.81 9.89 -14.80
C ASN A 163 -4.68 8.87 -14.56
N VAL A 164 -4.88 7.64 -15.05
CA VAL A 164 -3.98 6.52 -14.75
C VAL A 164 -2.56 6.74 -15.29
N ASP A 165 -2.44 7.38 -16.45
CA ASP A 165 -1.15 7.67 -17.08
C ASP A 165 -0.35 8.70 -16.26
N GLN A 166 -0.99 9.82 -15.91
CA GLN A 166 -0.39 10.84 -15.05
C GLN A 166 -0.01 10.27 -13.68
N PHE A 167 -0.85 9.40 -13.12
CA PHE A 167 -0.58 8.76 -11.84
C PHE A 167 0.67 7.87 -11.93
N ALA A 168 0.76 6.99 -12.93
CA ALA A 168 1.90 6.10 -13.14
C ALA A 168 3.21 6.89 -13.39
N GLU A 169 3.16 7.96 -14.19
CA GLU A 169 4.31 8.82 -14.45
C GLU A 169 4.85 9.49 -13.18
N ARG A 170 3.95 9.96 -12.30
CA ARG A 170 4.35 10.58 -11.03
C ARG A 170 4.87 9.51 -10.06
N LEU A 171 4.18 8.38 -9.97
CA LEU A 171 4.57 7.26 -9.12
C LEU A 171 5.99 6.77 -9.43
N ASN A 172 6.37 6.63 -10.70
CA ASN A 172 7.71 6.17 -11.10
C ASN A 172 8.85 7.12 -10.73
N LYS A 173 8.53 8.39 -10.44
CA LYS A 173 9.49 9.40 -9.96
C LYS A 173 9.65 9.38 -8.45
N ILE A 174 8.77 8.70 -7.71
CA ILE A 174 8.87 8.59 -6.25
C ILE A 174 9.96 7.54 -5.90
N PRO A 175 10.88 7.83 -4.96
CA PRO A 175 11.87 6.87 -4.52
C PRO A 175 11.18 5.63 -3.95
N THR A 176 11.69 4.44 -4.28
CA THR A 176 11.05 3.16 -3.95
C THR A 176 10.62 3.07 -2.48
N ARG A 177 11.45 3.52 -1.53
CA ARG A 177 11.13 3.47 -0.10
C ARG A 177 9.95 4.35 0.32
N LEU A 178 9.64 5.39 -0.43
CA LEU A 178 8.56 6.33 -0.12
C LEU A 178 7.23 5.93 -0.75
N ILE A 179 7.24 5.08 -1.78
CA ILE A 179 6.04 4.60 -2.45
C ILE A 179 5.14 3.88 -1.44
N ASP A 180 3.84 4.19 -1.47
CA ASP A 180 2.84 3.50 -0.68
C ASP A 180 2.78 2.01 -1.01
N ASP A 181 2.55 1.15 0.00
CA ASP A 181 2.61 -0.30 -0.15
C ASP A 181 1.70 -0.82 -1.28
N HIS A 182 0.54 -0.19 -1.51
CA HIS A 182 -0.40 -0.57 -2.57
C HIS A 182 0.22 -0.54 -3.97
N PHE A 183 1.24 0.29 -4.16
CA PHE A 183 1.93 0.51 -5.44
C PHE A 183 3.42 0.15 -5.40
N GLN A 184 3.91 -0.33 -4.25
CA GLN A 184 5.29 -0.74 -4.11
C GLN A 184 5.51 -2.10 -4.77
N SER A 185 6.71 -2.34 -5.32
CA SER A 185 7.09 -3.66 -5.83
C SER A 185 6.89 -4.73 -4.75
N GLN A 186 6.25 -5.83 -5.13
CA GLN A 186 5.99 -6.96 -4.26
C GLN A 186 7.29 -7.68 -3.92
N SER A 187 8.24 -7.79 -4.86
CA SER A 187 9.59 -8.28 -4.62
C SER A 187 10.31 -7.44 -3.57
N TYR A 188 10.18 -6.11 -3.63
CA TYR A 188 10.70 -5.23 -2.58
C TYR A 188 10.01 -5.50 -1.24
N LEU A 189 8.68 -5.58 -1.18
CA LEU A 189 7.96 -5.85 0.07
C LEU A 189 8.32 -7.19 0.70
N VAL A 190 8.41 -8.26 -0.09
CA VAL A 190 8.82 -9.60 0.35
C VAL A 190 10.26 -9.59 0.86
N SER A 191 11.16 -8.81 0.25
CA SER A 191 12.55 -8.69 0.71
C SER A 191 12.69 -8.08 2.12
N LEU A 192 11.63 -7.45 2.64
CA LEU A 192 11.59 -6.89 3.99
C LEU A 192 11.17 -7.93 5.05
N ALA A 193 10.73 -9.12 4.65
CA ALA A 193 10.32 -10.15 5.59
C ALA A 193 11.51 -10.61 6.47
N VAL A 194 11.25 -11.04 7.71
CA VAL A 194 12.30 -11.47 8.66
C VAL A 194 13.07 -12.70 8.18
N LYS A 195 12.47 -13.51 7.32
CA LYS A 195 13.10 -14.61 6.60
C LYS A 195 12.39 -14.83 5.26
N HIS A 196 12.95 -15.73 4.44
CA HIS A 196 12.35 -16.09 3.16
C HIS A 196 10.89 -16.53 3.31
N ALA A 197 10.01 -15.86 2.56
CA ALA A 197 8.60 -16.21 2.47
C ALA A 197 8.39 -17.13 1.26
N GLU A 198 7.64 -18.21 1.45
CA GLU A 198 7.10 -18.96 0.33
C GLU A 198 6.08 -18.11 -0.41
N ILE A 199 6.15 -18.15 -1.74
CA ILE A 199 5.36 -17.30 -2.62
C ILE A 199 4.28 -18.13 -3.30
N ILE A 200 3.04 -17.66 -3.18
CA ILE A 200 1.89 -18.19 -3.90
C ILE A 200 1.40 -17.10 -4.86
N LYS A 201 1.18 -17.42 -6.13
CA LYS A 201 0.59 -16.48 -7.09
C LYS A 201 -0.92 -16.52 -6.96
N PHE A 202 -1.53 -15.34 -6.91
CA PHE A 202 -2.97 -15.19 -6.81
C PHE A 202 -3.69 -15.81 -8.02
N GLU A 203 -3.08 -15.73 -9.21
CA GLU A 203 -3.60 -16.28 -10.46
C GLU A 203 -3.66 -17.80 -10.49
N ASP A 204 -2.76 -18.49 -9.78
CA ASP A 204 -2.75 -19.96 -9.65
C ASP A 204 -3.86 -20.46 -8.71
N GLY A 205 -4.60 -19.52 -8.10
CA GLY A 205 -5.65 -19.77 -7.15
C GLY A 205 -5.13 -19.87 -5.71
N LEU A 206 -5.95 -19.42 -4.76
CA LEU A 206 -5.65 -19.54 -3.32
C LEU A 206 -5.84 -20.97 -2.78
N ALA A 207 -6.20 -21.93 -3.64
CA ALA A 207 -6.33 -23.34 -3.26
C ALA A 207 -4.99 -23.97 -2.82
N GLY A 208 -3.86 -23.43 -3.29
CA GLY A 208 -2.51 -23.83 -2.85
C GLY A 208 -2.07 -23.19 -1.52
N PHE A 209 -2.90 -22.35 -0.89
CA PHE A 209 -2.62 -21.85 0.45
C PHE A 209 -2.69 -23.02 1.44
N PRO A 210 -1.69 -23.25 2.31
CA PRO A 210 -1.71 -24.37 3.25
C PRO A 210 -2.78 -24.14 4.31
N ILE A 211 -3.95 -24.65 3.99
CA ILE A 211 -5.08 -24.80 4.89
C ILE A 211 -4.80 -26.11 5.65
N SER A 212 -4.75 -26.03 6.98
CA SER A 212 -4.59 -27.23 7.82
C SER A 212 -5.64 -28.28 7.45
N GLU A 213 -5.29 -29.58 7.47
CA GLU A 213 -6.16 -30.67 7.06
C GLU A 213 -7.54 -30.66 7.73
N SER A 214 -7.62 -30.20 8.98
CA SER A 214 -8.87 -30.02 9.74
C SER A 214 -9.83 -28.96 9.19
N HIS A 215 -9.38 -28.11 8.28
CA HIS A 215 -10.12 -26.97 7.71
C HIS A 215 -10.22 -27.02 6.18
N GLN A 216 -9.89 -28.14 5.52
CA GLN A 216 -10.00 -28.29 4.06
C GLN A 216 -11.40 -28.01 3.48
N LYS A 217 -12.45 -28.02 4.31
CA LYS A 217 -13.82 -27.66 3.92
C LYS A 217 -14.03 -26.13 3.80
N SER A 218 -13.21 -25.32 4.44
CA SER A 218 -13.29 -23.86 4.44
C SER A 218 -12.58 -23.32 3.20
N LYS A 219 -13.33 -23.09 2.12
CA LYS A 219 -12.79 -22.41 0.92
C LYS A 219 -12.51 -20.95 1.27
N ILE A 220 -11.30 -20.46 0.96
CA ILE A 220 -10.98 -19.03 1.05
C ILE A 220 -11.98 -18.27 0.15
N PRO A 221 -12.76 -17.31 0.69
CA PRO A 221 -13.76 -16.61 -0.10
C PRO A 221 -13.10 -15.70 -1.13
N HIS A 222 -13.68 -15.60 -2.33
CA HIS A 222 -13.23 -14.63 -3.33
C HIS A 222 -13.96 -13.29 -3.11
N LEU A 223 -13.36 -12.41 -2.31
CA LEU A 223 -13.90 -11.09 -1.99
C LEU A 223 -13.35 -10.05 -2.97
N ASN A 224 -14.17 -9.03 -3.30
CA ASN A 224 -13.81 -7.90 -4.17
C ASN A 224 -13.25 -8.26 -5.56
N PRO A 225 -14.05 -8.91 -6.43
CA PRO A 225 -13.67 -9.01 -7.83
C PRO A 225 -13.45 -7.61 -8.41
N SER A 226 -12.30 -7.37 -9.03
CA SER A 226 -12.01 -6.06 -9.63
C SER A 226 -12.85 -5.88 -10.89
N ASN A 227 -14.04 -5.30 -10.76
CA ASN A 227 -15.00 -5.15 -11.86
C ASN A 227 -14.74 -3.91 -12.74
N LYS A 228 -13.84 -3.01 -12.34
CA LYS A 228 -13.49 -1.82 -13.13
C LYS A 228 -12.32 -2.12 -14.05
N GLU A 229 -12.61 -2.22 -15.34
CA GLU A 229 -11.59 -2.36 -16.37
C GLU A 229 -10.89 -1.01 -16.61
N ILE A 230 -9.61 -0.94 -16.25
CA ILE A 230 -8.77 0.23 -16.52
C ILE A 230 -7.92 -0.08 -17.74
N SER A 231 -8.13 0.68 -18.81
CA SER A 231 -7.25 0.68 -19.97
C SER A 231 -5.96 1.43 -19.64
N LEU A 232 -4.81 0.89 -20.05
CA LEU A 232 -3.50 1.50 -19.85
C LEU A 232 -2.88 1.79 -21.22
N SER A 233 -2.32 2.98 -21.38
CA SER A 233 -1.55 3.28 -22.58
C SER A 233 -0.25 2.46 -22.64
N VAL A 234 0.31 2.32 -23.84
CA VAL A 234 1.60 1.64 -24.05
C VAL A 234 2.71 2.26 -23.19
N ASN A 235 2.72 3.59 -23.08
CA ASN A 235 3.66 4.32 -22.23
C ASN A 235 3.50 3.93 -20.75
N THR A 236 2.26 3.87 -20.25
CA THR A 236 1.98 3.45 -18.88
C THR A 236 2.41 2.01 -18.62
N ILE A 237 2.16 1.09 -19.55
CA ILE A 237 2.63 -0.30 -19.42
C ILE A 237 4.15 -0.36 -19.32
N SER A 238 4.87 0.38 -20.17
CA SER A 238 6.34 0.48 -20.12
C SER A 238 6.83 1.01 -18.77
N ILE A 239 6.23 2.09 -18.26
CA ILE A 239 6.54 2.65 -16.94
C ILE A 239 6.33 1.60 -15.84
N LEU A 240 5.24 0.85 -15.88
CA LEU A 240 4.93 -0.17 -14.87
C LEU A 240 5.87 -1.39 -14.97
N LYS A 241 6.26 -1.81 -16.18
CA LYS A 241 7.28 -2.86 -16.37
C LYS A 241 8.61 -2.45 -15.76
N GLU A 242 9.06 -1.21 -15.94
CA GLU A 242 10.26 -0.70 -15.29
C GLU A 242 10.11 -0.56 -13.76
N LEU A 243 8.97 -0.08 -13.29
CA LEU A 243 8.69 0.06 -11.85
C LEU A 243 8.66 -1.29 -11.12
N TYR A 244 8.09 -2.31 -11.76
CA TYR A 244 7.90 -3.66 -11.21
C TYR A 244 8.82 -4.70 -11.84
N LYS A 245 9.96 -4.28 -12.41
CA LYS A 245 10.90 -5.16 -13.10
C LYS A 245 11.29 -6.40 -12.28
N ALA A 246 11.50 -6.22 -10.98
CA ALA A 246 11.84 -7.31 -10.06
C ALA A 246 10.65 -8.24 -9.76
N ASP A 247 9.40 -7.77 -9.86
CA ASP A 247 8.24 -8.64 -9.67
C ASP A 247 8.06 -9.55 -10.89
N PHE A 248 8.24 -9.02 -12.10
CA PHE A 248 8.25 -9.80 -13.33
C PHE A 248 9.38 -10.83 -13.33
N SER A 249 10.63 -10.37 -13.21
CA SER A 249 11.80 -11.25 -13.22
C SER A 249 11.76 -12.37 -12.18
N ASN A 250 11.09 -12.17 -11.04
CA ASN A 250 11.02 -13.19 -9.99
C ASN A 250 9.86 -14.17 -10.17
N TRP A 251 8.70 -13.71 -10.66
CA TRP A 251 7.44 -14.47 -10.56
C TRP A 251 6.55 -14.44 -11.79
N TYR A 252 6.74 -13.52 -12.73
CA TYR A 252 5.89 -13.39 -13.89
C TYR A 252 6.77 -13.24 -15.14
N ASP A 253 6.85 -14.31 -15.93
CA ASP A 253 7.59 -14.29 -17.20
C ASP A 253 7.09 -13.12 -18.08
N ASP A 254 8.03 -12.46 -18.76
CA ASP A 254 7.86 -11.16 -19.42
C ASP A 254 7.06 -11.20 -20.74
#